data_AF-A0A1V5VYM7-F1
#
_entry.id   AF-A0A1V5VYM7-F1
#
_cell.length_a   1.000
_cell.length_b   1.000
_cell.length_c   1.000
_cell.angle_alpha   90.00
_cell.angle_beta   90.00
_cell.angle_gamma   90.00
#
_symmetry.space_group_name_H-M   'P 1'
#
loop_
_entity.id
_entity.type
_entity.pdbx_description
1 polymer ?
#
loop_
_entity_poly.entity_id
_entity_poly.type
_entity_poly.pdbx_seq_one_letter_code
_entity_poly.pdbx_strand_id
1 'polypeptide(L)'
;MNNNIFLRFKGFLDSSIRFKLMVSTSLVVFIIYIISSLLVNYRASDIIIKNLNLIMQSHAEKTAKDIYTNLKEGIGIVESVSVNPVVISYMTKTTTKDSIRKVPEYSTVIKTFKNLKESKANISSVYVGVDKPSYVVDEGEWVNPPDYVMQERVWYKETKNRKALFVSTPYEDAITKKNGCYNCNSS
;
A
#
# COMPACT_ATOMS: atom_id res chain seq x y z
N MET A 1 48.40 -19.24 28.39
CA MET A 1 48.06 -17.99 29.10
C MET A 1 46.87 -18.25 30.05
N ASN A 2 47.04 -19.06 31.11
CA ASN A 2 45.89 -19.43 31.95
C ASN A 2 46.19 -19.99 33.37
N ASN A 3 47.32 -19.64 34.00
CA ASN A 3 47.64 -20.16 35.35
C ASN A 3 47.55 -19.09 36.46
N ASN A 4 47.55 -17.80 36.12
CA ASN A 4 47.59 -16.72 37.11
C ASN A 4 46.21 -16.39 37.72
N ILE A 5 45.11 -16.70 37.04
CA ILE A 5 43.74 -16.48 37.56
C ILE A 5 43.41 -17.52 38.64
N PHE A 6 43.75 -18.79 38.40
CA PHE A 6 43.52 -19.88 39.35
C PHE A 6 44.33 -19.69 40.64
N LEU A 7 45.59 -19.25 40.53
CA LEU A 7 46.45 -18.96 41.68
C LEU A 7 45.99 -17.72 42.47
N ARG A 8 45.51 -16.67 41.80
CA ARG A 8 44.89 -15.51 42.47
C ARG A 8 43.57 -15.86 43.18
N PHE A 9 42.77 -16.75 42.61
CA PHE A 9 41.55 -17.26 43.27
C PHE A 9 41.87 -18.04 44.54
N LYS A 10 42.95 -18.83 44.54
CA LYS A 10 43.38 -19.61 45.70
C LYS A 10 43.81 -18.73 46.88
N GLY A 11 44.55 -17.65 46.63
CA GLY A 11 44.93 -16.67 47.68
C GLY A 11 43.77 -15.83 48.23
N PHE A 12 42.70 -15.64 47.44
CA PHE A 12 41.48 -14.96 47.89
C PHE A 12 40.61 -15.86 48.80
N LEU A 13 40.71 -17.18 48.64
CA LEU A 13 40.00 -18.18 49.43
C LEU A 13 40.64 -18.45 50.80
N ASP A 14 41.84 -17.94 51.09
CA ASP A 14 42.50 -18.02 52.41
C ASP A 14 42.07 -16.92 53.41
N SER A 15 41.05 -16.15 53.04
CA SER A 15 40.53 -15.05 53.85
C SER A 15 39.65 -15.52 55.03
N SER A 16 39.53 -14.62 56.02
CA SER A 16 38.74 -14.74 57.25
C SER A 16 37.40 -15.46 57.05
N ILE A 17 36.96 -16.24 58.04
CA ILE A 17 35.70 -17.03 58.05
C ILE A 17 34.49 -16.22 57.55
N ARG A 18 34.46 -14.92 57.84
CA ARG A 18 33.40 -13.98 57.39
C ARG A 18 33.33 -13.83 55.87
N PHE A 19 34.48 -13.85 55.20
CA PHE A 19 34.56 -13.74 53.74
C PHE A 19 34.06 -15.02 53.05
N LYS A 20 34.41 -16.20 53.59
CA LYS A 20 33.93 -17.50 53.08
C LYS A 20 32.40 -17.60 53.16
N LEU A 21 31.79 -17.11 54.25
CA LEU A 21 30.34 -17.07 54.40
C LEU A 21 29.68 -16.11 53.40
N MET A 22 30.27 -14.94 53.15
CA MET A 22 29.76 -13.95 52.18
C MET A 22 29.84 -14.46 50.73
N VAL A 23 30.93 -15.14 50.37
CA VAL A 23 31.08 -15.76 49.04
C VAL A 23 30.08 -16.89 48.84
N SER A 24 29.86 -17.74 49.86
CA SER A 24 28.92 -18.85 49.79
C SER A 24 27.48 -18.39 49.51
N THR A 25 26.98 -17.40 50.25
CA THR A 25 25.63 -16.88 50.05
C THR A 25 25.47 -16.15 48.71
N SER A 26 26.50 -15.41 48.29
CA SER A 26 26.50 -14.72 46.99
C SER A 26 26.51 -15.71 45.83
N LEU A 27 27.26 -16.82 45.93
CA LEU A 27 27.36 -17.83 44.90
C LEU A 27 26.00 -18.47 44.58
N VAL A 28 25.18 -18.74 45.61
CA VAL A 28 23.84 -19.30 45.43
C VAL A 28 22.95 -18.34 44.63
N VAL A 29 22.99 -17.05 44.94
CA VAL A 29 22.24 -16.02 44.20
C VAL A 29 22.71 -15.94 42.74
N PHE A 30 24.04 -15.97 42.51
CA PHE A 30 24.61 -15.96 41.17
C PHE A 30 24.16 -17.15 40.32
N ILE A 31 24.10 -18.36 40.90
CA ILE A 31 23.65 -19.56 40.18
C ILE A 31 22.19 -19.41 39.71
N ILE A 32 21.31 -18.88 40.56
CA ILE A 32 19.90 -18.65 40.22
C ILE A 32 19.77 -17.61 39.09
N TYR A 33 20.58 -16.55 39.11
CA TYR A 33 20.62 -15.55 38.04
C TYR A 33 21.12 -16.12 36.72
N ILE A 34 22.16 -16.95 36.73
CA ILE A 34 22.69 -17.60 35.52
C ILE A 34 21.62 -18.51 34.90
N ILE A 35 20.96 -19.34 35.71
CA ILE A 35 19.90 -20.24 35.24
C ILE A 35 18.73 -19.44 34.65
N SER A 36 18.29 -18.39 35.34
CA SER A 36 17.21 -17.51 34.87
C SER A 36 17.57 -16.80 33.56
N SER A 37 18.80 -16.28 33.45
CA SER A 37 19.29 -15.61 32.25
C SER A 37 19.36 -16.55 31.04
N LEU A 38 19.84 -17.79 31.25
CA LEU A 38 19.86 -18.82 30.22
C LEU A 38 18.44 -19.15 29.74
N LEU A 39 17.51 -19.40 30.66
CA LEU A 39 16.11 -19.69 30.34
C LEU A 39 15.46 -18.56 29.52
N VAL A 40 15.68 -17.30 29.92
CA VAL A 40 15.14 -16.14 29.20
C VAL A 40 15.74 -16.04 27.80
N ASN A 41 17.07 -16.19 27.65
CA ASN A 41 17.71 -16.11 26.34
C ASN A 41 17.23 -17.19 25.36
N TYR A 42 17.02 -18.42 25.85
CA TYR A 42 16.49 -19.51 25.02
C TYR A 42 15.04 -19.27 24.60
N ARG A 43 14.19 -18.71 25.48
CA ARG A 43 12.77 -18.46 25.17
C ARG A 43 12.53 -17.15 24.40
N ALA A 44 13.35 -16.14 24.63
CA ALA A 44 13.20 -14.82 24.02
C ALA A 44 13.35 -14.87 22.50
N SER A 45 14.31 -15.64 21.99
CA SER A 45 14.57 -15.74 20.55
C SER A 45 13.35 -16.27 19.78
N ASP A 46 12.71 -17.33 20.28
CA ASP A 46 11.52 -17.92 19.65
C ASP A 46 10.30 -16.98 19.71
N ILE A 47 10.11 -16.29 20.83
CA ILE A 47 9.00 -15.33 21.02
C ILE A 47 9.20 -14.11 20.11
N ILE A 48 10.42 -13.60 20.01
CA ILE A 48 10.76 -12.45 19.16
C ILE A 48 10.56 -12.82 17.68
N ILE A 49 11.07 -13.97 17.23
CA ILE A 49 10.92 -14.40 15.83
C ILE A 49 9.44 -14.65 15.49
N LYS A 50 8.66 -15.28 16.38
CA LYS A 50 7.22 -15.47 16.18
C LYS A 50 6.47 -14.14 16.10
N ASN A 51 6.75 -13.21 17.02
CA ASN A 51 6.11 -11.90 17.02
C ASN A 51 6.47 -11.08 15.77
N LEU A 52 7.73 -11.13 15.32
CA LEU A 52 8.15 -10.49 14.07
C LEU A 52 7.38 -11.07 12.87
N ASN A 53 7.29 -12.39 12.77
CA ASN A 53 6.53 -13.04 11.70
C ASN A 53 5.04 -12.69 11.73
N LEU A 54 4.43 -12.64 12.92
CA LEU A 54 3.03 -12.22 13.09
C LEU A 54 2.81 -10.75 12.71
N ILE A 55 3.72 -9.85 13.09
CA ILE A 55 3.65 -8.44 12.73
C ILE A 55 3.82 -8.28 11.21
N MET A 56 4.74 -9.02 10.58
CA MET A 56 4.95 -8.99 9.14
C MET A 56 3.74 -9.55 8.37
N GLN A 57 3.18 -10.68 8.81
CA GLN A 57 1.96 -11.24 8.22
C GLN A 57 0.78 -10.28 8.38
N SER A 58 0.58 -9.73 9.59
CA SER A 58 -0.48 -8.75 9.85
C SER A 58 -0.30 -7.48 9.02
N HIS A 59 0.94 -6.98 8.84
CA HIS A 59 1.22 -5.85 7.97
C HIS A 59 0.95 -6.18 6.50
N ALA A 60 1.35 -7.37 6.04
CA ALA A 60 1.09 -7.83 4.68
C ALA A 60 -0.42 -7.97 4.41
N GLU A 61 -1.16 -8.57 5.35
CA GLU A 61 -2.62 -8.69 5.29
C GLU A 61 -3.32 -7.34 5.30
N LYS A 62 -2.88 -6.44 6.20
CA LYS A 62 -3.41 -5.07 6.25
C LYS A 62 -3.15 -4.33 4.95
N THR A 63 -1.93 -4.41 4.42
CA THR A 63 -1.55 -3.79 3.15
C THR A 63 -2.38 -4.35 1.99
N ALA A 64 -2.55 -5.68 1.93
CA ALA A 64 -3.39 -6.33 0.93
C ALA A 64 -4.87 -5.91 1.06
N LYS A 65 -5.37 -5.79 2.29
CA LYS A 65 -6.72 -5.31 2.58
C LYS A 65 -6.91 -3.85 2.15
N ASP A 66 -5.93 -3.00 2.39
CA ASP A 66 -5.96 -1.59 2.00
C ASP A 66 -5.98 -1.47 0.45
N ILE A 67 -5.14 -2.24 -0.25
CA ILE A 67 -5.17 -2.34 -1.71
C ILE A 67 -6.54 -2.82 -2.20
N TYR A 68 -7.05 -3.92 -1.65
CA TYR A 68 -8.35 -4.47 -2.03
C TYR A 68 -9.48 -3.47 -1.79
N THR A 69 -9.46 -2.76 -0.66
CA THR A 69 -10.47 -1.74 -0.32
C THR A 69 -10.43 -0.60 -1.32
N ASN A 70 -9.25 -0.07 -1.65
CA ASN A 70 -9.11 0.99 -2.65
C ASN A 70 -9.60 0.56 -4.03
N LEU A 71 -9.24 -0.65 -4.47
CA LEU A 71 -9.70 -1.19 -5.76
C LEU A 71 -11.22 -1.38 -5.75
N LYS A 72 -11.79 -1.93 -4.68
CA LYS A 72 -13.24 -2.12 -4.55
C LYS A 72 -14.01 -0.80 -4.61
N GLU A 73 -13.49 0.26 -4.01
CA GLU A 73 -14.08 1.60 -4.12
C GLU A 73 -14.04 2.13 -5.56
N GLY A 74 -12.90 1.98 -6.25
CA GLY A 74 -12.78 2.36 -7.66
C GLY A 74 -13.74 1.59 -8.56
N ILE A 75 -13.90 0.29 -8.32
CA ILE A 75 -14.86 -0.57 -9.03
C ILE A 75 -16.29 -0.05 -8.86
N GLY A 76 -16.72 0.22 -7.63
CA GLY A 76 -18.07 0.72 -7.36
C GLY A 76 -18.38 2.05 -8.05
N ILE A 77 -17.36 2.89 -8.25
CA ILE A 77 -17.49 4.15 -9.00
C ILE A 77 -17.67 3.89 -10.48
N VAL A 78 -16.84 3.01 -11.07
CA VAL A 78 -16.98 2.65 -12.49
C VAL A 78 -18.34 2.04 -12.77
N GLU A 79 -18.83 1.14 -11.89
CA GLU A 79 -20.16 0.57 -11.98
C GLU A 79 -21.24 1.65 -11.96
N SER A 80 -21.17 2.57 -10.99
CA SER A 80 -22.13 3.67 -10.85
C SER A 80 -22.13 4.63 -12.04
N VAL A 81 -20.96 4.93 -12.60
CA VAL A 81 -20.80 5.79 -13.79
C VAL A 81 -21.31 5.08 -15.05
N SER A 82 -21.04 3.78 -15.19
CA SER A 82 -21.41 3.00 -16.38
C SER A 82 -22.93 2.89 -16.61
N VAL A 83 -23.71 2.96 -15.53
CA VAL A 83 -25.18 2.90 -15.57
C VAL A 83 -25.84 4.28 -15.42
N ASN A 84 -25.05 5.34 -15.29
CA ASN A 84 -25.59 6.68 -15.09
C ASN A 84 -26.24 7.18 -16.40
N PRO A 85 -27.55 7.48 -16.42
CA PRO A 85 -28.27 7.85 -17.64
C PRO A 85 -27.76 9.16 -18.25
N VAL A 86 -27.24 10.09 -17.45
CA VAL A 86 -26.65 11.35 -17.94
C VAL A 86 -25.34 11.06 -18.67
N VAL A 87 -24.50 10.18 -18.12
CA VAL A 87 -23.24 9.78 -18.75
C VAL A 87 -23.50 8.99 -20.04
N ILE A 88 -24.47 8.08 -20.04
CA ILE A 88 -24.88 7.35 -21.24
C ILE A 88 -25.41 8.31 -22.31
N SER A 89 -26.30 9.25 -21.95
CA SER A 89 -26.82 10.27 -22.87
C SER A 89 -25.69 11.14 -23.44
N TYR A 90 -24.75 11.55 -22.59
CA TYR A 90 -23.56 12.29 -23.01
C TYR A 90 -22.74 11.52 -24.04
N MET A 91 -22.42 10.25 -23.76
CA MET A 91 -21.60 9.39 -24.62
C MET A 91 -22.26 9.07 -25.96
N THR A 92 -23.60 9.04 -26.00
CA THR A 92 -24.33 8.79 -27.26
C THR A 92 -24.46 10.04 -28.14
N LYS A 93 -24.51 11.24 -27.54
CA LYS A 93 -24.64 12.52 -28.26
C LYS A 93 -23.29 13.09 -28.71
N THR A 94 -22.18 12.69 -28.08
CA THR A 94 -20.83 13.16 -28.39
C THR A 94 -20.20 12.34 -29.53
N THR A 95 -20.48 12.72 -30.77
CA THR A 95 -20.02 12.00 -31.97
C THR A 95 -18.84 12.68 -32.69
N THR A 96 -18.60 13.96 -32.39
CA THR A 96 -17.55 14.79 -33.00
C THR A 96 -16.79 15.58 -31.94
N LYS A 97 -15.55 16.02 -32.24
CA LYS A 97 -14.75 16.80 -31.27
C LYS A 97 -15.48 18.07 -30.84
N ASP A 98 -16.16 18.73 -31.77
CA ASP A 98 -16.93 19.94 -31.48
C ASP A 98 -18.12 19.71 -30.57
N SER A 99 -18.73 18.52 -30.60
CA SER A 99 -19.89 18.19 -29.77
C SER A 99 -19.54 17.94 -28.30
N ILE A 100 -18.29 17.58 -27.99
CA ILE A 100 -17.84 17.12 -26.66
C ILE A 100 -18.21 18.09 -25.54
N ARG A 101 -17.99 19.39 -25.77
CA ARG A 101 -18.26 20.44 -24.77
C ARG A 101 -19.57 21.21 -25.03
N LYS A 102 -20.29 20.88 -26.11
CA LYS A 102 -21.49 21.59 -26.55
C LYS A 102 -22.80 20.85 -26.21
N VAL A 103 -22.72 19.57 -25.87
CA VAL A 103 -23.91 18.81 -25.44
C VAL A 103 -24.39 19.30 -24.06
N PRO A 104 -25.71 19.40 -23.84
CA PRO A 104 -26.27 19.90 -22.58
C PRO A 104 -25.79 19.15 -21.33
N GLU A 105 -25.53 17.84 -21.48
CA GLU A 105 -25.12 16.96 -20.39
C GLU A 105 -23.68 17.21 -19.91
N TYR A 106 -22.84 17.90 -20.69
CA TYR A 106 -21.41 18.07 -20.41
C TYR A 106 -21.16 18.62 -18.99
N SER A 107 -21.81 19.74 -18.65
CA SER A 107 -21.65 20.38 -17.33
C SER A 107 -22.04 19.46 -16.17
N THR A 108 -23.05 18.62 -16.38
CA THR A 108 -23.52 17.67 -15.37
C THR A 108 -22.53 16.52 -15.22
N VAL A 109 -22.02 15.99 -16.33
CA VAL A 109 -20.99 14.93 -16.33
C VAL A 109 -19.72 15.38 -15.62
N ILE A 110 -19.20 16.57 -15.95
CA ILE A 110 -18.01 17.12 -15.30
C ILE A 110 -18.23 17.30 -13.80
N LYS A 111 -19.39 17.84 -13.40
CA LYS A 111 -19.74 17.98 -11.99
C LYS A 111 -19.84 16.63 -11.28
N THR A 112 -20.43 15.62 -11.92
CA THR A 112 -20.49 14.26 -11.38
C THR A 112 -19.10 13.70 -11.16
N PHE A 113 -18.18 13.81 -12.13
CA PHE A 113 -16.83 13.28 -11.98
C PHE A 113 -16.02 14.03 -10.92
N LYS A 114 -16.17 15.35 -10.84
CA LYS A 114 -15.54 16.17 -9.81
C LYS A 114 -16.01 15.76 -8.42
N ASN A 115 -17.31 15.60 -8.22
CA ASN A 115 -17.87 15.13 -6.94
C ASN A 115 -17.35 13.73 -6.58
N LEU A 116 -17.25 12.82 -7.55
CA LEU A 116 -16.74 11.47 -7.32
C LEU A 116 -15.27 11.49 -6.89
N LYS A 117 -14.42 12.27 -7.57
CA LYS A 117 -13.02 12.46 -7.18
C LYS A 117 -12.88 13.10 -5.79
N GLU A 118 -13.63 14.17 -5.52
CA GLU A 118 -13.56 14.89 -4.23
C GLU A 118 -14.08 14.03 -3.06
N SER A 119 -15.03 13.12 -3.33
CA SER A 119 -15.55 12.21 -2.30
C SER A 119 -14.56 11.14 -1.85
N LYS A 120 -13.46 10.91 -2.59
CA LYS A 120 -12.54 9.79 -2.40
C LYS A 120 -11.08 10.23 -2.59
N ALA A 121 -10.35 10.38 -1.48
CA ALA A 121 -8.97 10.86 -1.48
C ALA A 121 -7.96 9.96 -2.24
N ASN A 122 -8.30 8.69 -2.48
CA ASN A 122 -7.47 7.69 -3.16
C ASN A 122 -7.63 7.67 -4.69
N ILE A 123 -8.49 8.53 -5.26
CA ILE A 123 -8.76 8.55 -6.70
C ILE A 123 -8.02 9.72 -7.35
N SER A 124 -7.17 9.41 -8.33
CA SER A 124 -6.39 10.42 -9.03
C SER A 124 -7.18 11.18 -10.11
N SER A 125 -8.05 10.48 -10.84
CA SER A 125 -8.89 11.04 -11.90
C SER A 125 -10.08 10.11 -12.19
N VAL A 126 -11.17 10.68 -12.70
CA VAL A 126 -12.37 9.98 -13.17
C VAL A 126 -12.70 10.52 -14.55
N TYR A 127 -12.72 9.65 -15.55
CA TYR A 127 -12.90 10.05 -16.94
C TYR A 127 -13.71 9.05 -17.76
N VAL A 128 -14.23 9.53 -18.90
CA VAL A 128 -14.83 8.70 -19.95
C VAL A 128 -14.10 8.88 -21.27
N GLY A 129 -14.01 7.78 -22.03
CA GLY A 129 -13.39 7.75 -23.34
C GLY A 129 -14.41 7.66 -24.46
N VAL A 130 -14.51 8.71 -25.29
CA VAL A 130 -15.38 8.78 -26.47
C VAL A 130 -14.67 8.14 -27.66
N ASP A 131 -15.17 7.01 -28.16
CA ASP A 131 -14.51 6.22 -29.21
C ASP A 131 -14.31 7.01 -30.51
N LYS A 132 -15.36 7.67 -30.98
CA LYS A 132 -15.31 8.60 -32.11
C LYS A 132 -15.72 9.96 -31.56
N PRO A 133 -14.76 10.84 -31.27
CA PRO A 133 -13.56 11.11 -32.09
C PRO A 133 -12.19 10.75 -31.46
N SER A 134 -12.07 9.70 -30.65
CA SER A 134 -10.87 9.42 -29.83
C SER A 134 -10.57 10.58 -28.88
N TYR A 135 -11.42 10.75 -27.87
CA TYR A 135 -11.28 11.83 -26.90
C TYR A 135 -11.56 11.35 -25.48
N VAL A 136 -10.91 11.95 -24.49
CA VAL A 136 -11.07 11.62 -23.07
C VAL A 136 -11.60 12.85 -22.36
N VAL A 137 -12.62 12.65 -21.54
CA VAL A 137 -13.29 13.71 -20.81
C VAL A 137 -13.17 13.36 -19.34
N ASP A 138 -12.38 14.13 -18.61
CA ASP A 138 -12.10 13.96 -17.20
C ASP A 138 -12.67 15.11 -16.36
N GLU A 139 -12.64 14.96 -15.05
CA GLU A 139 -13.12 15.96 -14.10
C GLU A 139 -12.35 17.29 -14.14
N GLY A 140 -11.10 17.27 -14.61
CA GLY A 140 -10.23 18.44 -14.73
C GLY A 140 -10.35 19.15 -16.07
N GLU A 141 -11.24 18.68 -16.95
CA GLU A 141 -11.43 19.21 -18.31
C GLU A 141 -10.13 19.28 -19.12
N TRP A 142 -9.27 18.27 -18.92
CA TRP A 142 -8.03 18.10 -19.63
C TRP A 142 -8.24 18.19 -21.14
N VAL A 143 -7.33 18.91 -21.79
CA VAL A 143 -7.36 19.12 -23.23
C VAL A 143 -6.48 18.06 -23.86
N ASN A 144 -7.11 17.13 -24.58
CA ASN A 144 -6.39 16.07 -25.26
C ASN A 144 -5.38 16.67 -26.26
N PRO A 145 -4.10 16.29 -26.18
CA PRO A 145 -3.10 16.63 -27.19
C PRO A 145 -3.54 16.21 -28.61
N PRO A 146 -3.11 16.92 -29.66
CA PRO A 146 -3.49 16.60 -31.05
C PRO A 146 -3.12 15.18 -31.49
N ASP A 147 -2.02 14.66 -30.94
CA ASP A 147 -1.44 13.32 -31.16
C ASP A 147 -1.99 12.27 -30.20
N TYR A 148 -2.93 12.62 -29.31
CA TYR A 148 -3.47 11.67 -28.34
C TYR A 148 -4.41 10.66 -29.01
N VAL A 149 -3.97 9.40 -29.06
CA VAL A 149 -4.77 8.26 -29.51
C VAL A 149 -5.26 7.46 -28.31
N MET A 150 -6.56 7.51 -28.03
CA MET A 150 -7.17 6.78 -26.91
C MET A 150 -7.14 5.27 -27.14
N GLN A 151 -7.33 4.84 -28.38
CA GLN A 151 -7.36 3.43 -28.76
C GLN A 151 -6.03 2.71 -28.52
N GLU A 152 -4.93 3.44 -28.36
CA GLU A 152 -3.63 2.88 -28.05
C GLU A 152 -3.44 2.56 -26.57
N ARG A 153 -4.25 3.15 -25.69
CA ARG A 153 -4.13 3.04 -24.24
C ARG A 153 -4.54 1.65 -23.75
N VAL A 154 -3.78 1.12 -22.79
CA VAL A 154 -3.98 -0.22 -22.22
C VAL A 154 -5.39 -0.37 -21.63
N TRP A 155 -5.84 0.60 -20.84
CA TRP A 155 -7.18 0.58 -20.24
C TRP A 155 -8.29 0.50 -21.29
N TYR A 156 -8.13 1.17 -22.44
CA TYR A 156 -9.11 1.15 -23.52
C TYR A 156 -9.08 -0.19 -24.26
N LYS A 157 -7.89 -0.64 -24.69
CA LYS A 157 -7.72 -1.90 -25.42
C LYS A 157 -8.28 -3.08 -24.65
N GLU A 158 -7.91 -3.20 -23.38
CA GLU A 158 -8.31 -4.32 -22.53
C GLU A 158 -9.82 -4.30 -22.26
N THR A 159 -10.38 -3.13 -21.94
CA THR A 159 -11.84 -2.99 -21.71
C THR A 159 -12.64 -3.32 -22.97
N LYS A 160 -12.19 -2.86 -24.14
CA LYS A 160 -12.85 -3.14 -25.42
C LYS A 160 -12.78 -4.63 -25.79
N ASN A 161 -11.64 -5.26 -25.56
CA ASN A 161 -11.45 -6.68 -25.84
C ASN A 161 -12.29 -7.57 -24.91
N ARG A 162 -12.35 -7.23 -23.62
CA ARG A 162 -13.04 -8.02 -22.59
C ARG A 162 -14.54 -7.76 -22.54
N LYS A 163 -15.01 -6.58 -22.97
CA LYS A 163 -16.40 -6.12 -22.84
C LYS A 163 -16.93 -6.21 -21.40
N ALA A 164 -16.04 -6.04 -20.44
CA ALA A 164 -16.30 -6.14 -19.02
C ALA A 164 -15.40 -5.16 -18.28
N LEU A 165 -15.73 -4.89 -17.01
CA LEU A 165 -14.86 -4.18 -16.09
C LEU A 165 -13.47 -4.82 -16.08
N PHE A 166 -12.45 -3.99 -16.20
CA PHE A 166 -11.06 -4.42 -16.22
C PHE A 166 -10.21 -3.55 -15.29
N VAL A 167 -9.42 -4.21 -14.44
CA VAL A 167 -8.39 -3.57 -13.62
C VAL A 167 -7.06 -3.79 -14.32
N SER A 168 -6.44 -2.72 -14.81
CA SER A 168 -5.15 -2.79 -15.50
C SER A 168 -3.99 -2.98 -14.52
N THR A 169 -2.89 -3.51 -15.01
CA THR A 169 -1.59 -3.34 -14.35
C THR A 169 -1.21 -1.86 -14.30
N PRO A 170 -0.37 -1.42 -13.35
CA PRO A 170 0.09 -0.04 -13.28
C PRO A 170 0.71 0.45 -14.60
N TYR A 171 0.37 1.69 -14.98
CA TYR A 171 0.91 2.39 -16.15
C TYR A 171 1.02 3.89 -15.83
N GLU A 172 1.73 4.65 -16.65
CA GLU A 172 1.79 6.11 -16.55
C GLU A 172 0.51 6.72 -17.16
N ASP A 173 -0.27 7.39 -16.32
CA ASP A 173 -1.50 8.04 -16.76
C ASP A 173 -1.22 9.34 -17.52
N ALA A 174 -1.90 9.51 -18.66
CA ALA A 174 -1.64 10.64 -19.56
C ALA A 174 -2.13 11.98 -19.02
N ILE A 175 -3.19 11.97 -18.18
CA ILE A 175 -3.83 13.16 -17.61
C ILE A 175 -3.00 13.65 -16.42
N THR A 176 -2.70 12.76 -15.48
CA THR A 176 -2.08 13.09 -14.20
C THR A 176 -0.56 12.96 -14.18
N LYS A 177 0.04 12.29 -15.17
CA LYS A 177 1.48 11.92 -15.21
C LYS A 177 1.93 11.10 -14.01
N LYS A 178 0.99 10.48 -13.30
CA LYS A 178 1.27 9.57 -12.19
C LYS A 178 1.30 8.14 -12.69
N ASN A 179 2.25 7.37 -12.18
CA ASN A 179 2.23 5.93 -12.32
C ASN A 179 1.12 5.36 -11.41
N GLY A 180 0.36 4.38 -11.89
CA GLY A 180 -0.66 3.66 -11.09
C GLY A 180 -0.11 2.85 -9.91
N CYS A 181 1.11 3.13 -9.44
CA CYS A 181 1.72 2.51 -8.28
C CYS A 181 1.44 3.32 -7.02
N TYR A 182 0.84 2.67 -6.02
CA TYR A 182 0.81 3.18 -4.65
C TYR A 182 2.26 3.20 -4.10
N ASN A 183 2.76 4.40 -3.80
CA ASN A 183 3.97 4.65 -3.00
C ASN A 183 5.31 4.13 -3.55
N CYS A 184 5.60 4.32 -4.84
CA CYS A 184 6.95 4.09 -5.41
C CYS A 184 7.91 5.28 -5.21
N ASN A 185 7.83 6.00 -4.08
CA ASN A 185 8.78 7.05 -3.70
C ASN A 185 9.54 6.65 -2.42
N SER A 186 10.04 5.42 -2.38
CA SER A 186 11.07 5.02 -1.42
C SER A 186 12.22 4.37 -2.20
N SER A 187 13.08 5.22 -2.73
CA SER A 187 14.40 4.89 -3.26
C SER A 187 15.34 6.00 -2.82
#